data_AF-A0A944IS39-F1
#
_entry.id   AF-A0A944IS39-F1
#
_cell.length_a   1.000
_cell.length_b   1.000
_cell.length_c   1.000
_cell.angle_alpha   90.00
_cell.angle_beta   90.00
_cell.angle_gamma   90.00
#
_symmetry.space_group_name_H-M   'P 1'
#
loop_
_entity.id
_entity.type
_entity.pdbx_description
1 polymer ?
#
loop_
_entity_poly.entity_id
_entity_poly.type
_entity_poly.pdbx_seq_one_letter_code
_entity_poly.pdbx_strand_id
1 'polypeptide(L)'
;MSSARWSANRALDEVRASVRTLGPEAESGPAGLDRALADLVHHLDGGERRISLEVTGTERRPLLVLYRAVQEGLTNACRHSGATEIGVAVAYDEDGARLEVTDNGAGFGGAEEGFGLAGLRERVRLAGGTVDIRSSADGTVLSVGVPW
;
A
#
# COMPACT_ATOMS: atom_id res chain seq x y z
N MET A 1 -12.66 -19.90 11.67
CA MET A 1 -11.29 -20.37 11.96
C MET A 1 -10.32 -19.96 10.85
N SER A 2 -10.34 -18.70 10.40
CA SER A 2 -9.58 -18.24 9.23
C SER A 2 -8.43 -17.28 9.58
N SER A 3 -8.33 -16.83 10.83
CA SER A 3 -7.38 -15.78 11.24
C SER A 3 -5.93 -16.26 11.39
N ALA A 4 -5.70 -17.52 11.78
CA ALA A 4 -4.35 -18.02 12.08
C ALA A 4 -3.45 -18.16 10.85
N ARG A 5 -4.02 -18.56 9.70
CA ARG A 5 -3.30 -18.70 8.43
C ARG A 5 -2.98 -17.34 7.79
N TRP A 6 -3.78 -16.32 8.11
CA TRP A 6 -3.61 -14.95 7.63
C TRP A 6 -2.43 -14.26 8.31
N SER A 7 -2.31 -14.39 9.63
CA SER A 7 -1.17 -13.85 10.40
C SER A 7 0.17 -14.45 9.95
N ALA A 8 0.20 -15.74 9.62
CA ALA A 8 1.42 -16.42 9.20
C ALA A 8 1.93 -15.93 7.83
N ASN A 9 1.05 -15.79 6.83
CA ASN A 9 1.44 -15.25 5.52
C ASN A 9 1.79 -13.77 5.60
N ARG A 10 1.06 -12.97 6.39
CA ARG A 10 1.38 -11.55 6.62
C ARG A 10 2.76 -11.38 7.24
N ALA A 11 3.12 -12.21 8.22
CA ALA A 11 4.44 -12.15 8.85
C ALA A 11 5.57 -12.49 7.85
N LEU A 12 5.36 -13.46 6.96
CA LEU A 12 6.33 -13.81 5.92
C LEU A 12 6.46 -12.71 4.86
N ASP A 13 5.36 -12.10 4.44
CA ASP A 13 5.37 -10.94 3.55
C ASP A 13 5.96 -9.71 4.25
N GLU A 14 5.80 -9.59 5.57
CA GLU A 14 6.46 -8.57 6.39
C GLU A 14 7.97 -8.72 6.40
N VAL A 15 8.48 -9.94 6.64
CA VAL A 15 9.91 -10.24 6.58
C VAL A 15 10.45 -10.02 5.17
N ARG A 16 9.77 -10.50 4.13
CA ARG A 16 10.22 -10.36 2.74
C ARG A 16 10.25 -8.91 2.27
N ALA A 17 9.22 -8.13 2.62
CA ALA A 17 9.18 -6.70 2.32
C ALA A 17 10.29 -5.94 3.05
N SER A 18 10.47 -6.20 4.35
CA SER A 18 11.56 -5.57 5.13
C SER A 18 12.94 -5.95 4.58
N VAL A 19 13.15 -7.20 4.15
CA VAL A 19 14.41 -7.63 3.52
C VAL A 19 14.61 -6.98 2.15
N ARG A 20 13.55 -6.72 1.37
CA ARG A 20 13.68 -6.01 0.09
C ARG A 20 13.96 -4.52 0.28
N THR A 21 13.34 -3.88 1.27
CA THR A 21 13.53 -2.44 1.57
C THR A 21 14.80 -2.15 2.37
N LEU A 22 15.33 -3.12 3.11
CA LEU A 22 16.54 -2.97 3.95
C LEU A 22 17.73 -3.82 3.45
N GLY A 23 17.54 -4.61 2.40
CA GLY A 23 18.59 -5.46 1.83
C GLY A 23 19.56 -4.66 0.95
N PRO A 24 20.72 -5.25 0.61
CA PRO A 24 21.73 -4.60 -0.24
C PRO A 24 21.19 -4.18 -1.63
N GLU A 25 20.05 -4.73 -2.05
CA GLU A 25 19.34 -4.29 -3.26
C GLU A 25 18.58 -2.95 -3.10
N ALA A 26 18.15 -2.59 -1.88
CA ALA A 26 17.58 -1.27 -1.57
C ALA A 26 18.66 -0.19 -1.37
N GLU A 27 19.90 -0.59 -1.12
CA GLU A 27 21.06 0.33 -1.10
C GLU A 27 21.46 0.82 -2.50
N SER A 28 20.86 0.25 -3.56
CA SER A 28 21.06 0.68 -4.94
C SER A 28 20.13 1.85 -5.32
N GLY A 29 20.24 2.96 -4.59
CA GLY A 29 19.72 4.28 -5.00
C GLY A 29 18.23 4.56 -4.75
N PRO A 30 17.75 5.76 -5.17
CA PRO A 30 16.40 6.28 -4.94
C PRO A 30 15.25 5.52 -5.65
N ALA A 31 15.46 4.26 -6.04
CA ALA A 31 14.49 3.44 -6.78
C ALA A 31 13.97 2.24 -5.96
N GLY A 32 14.27 2.19 -4.66
CA GLY A 32 13.96 1.05 -3.80
C GLY A 32 12.45 0.85 -3.62
N LEU A 33 11.69 1.91 -3.36
CA LEU A 33 10.25 1.81 -3.20
C LEU A 33 9.54 1.51 -4.52
N ASP A 34 9.86 2.22 -5.59
CA ASP A 34 9.20 2.08 -6.90
C ASP A 34 9.30 0.65 -7.42
N ARG A 35 10.49 0.04 -7.32
CA ARG A 35 10.70 -1.36 -7.68
C ARG A 35 9.93 -2.32 -6.76
N ALA A 36 9.95 -2.08 -5.45
CA ALA A 36 9.23 -2.92 -4.50
C ALA A 36 7.71 -2.87 -4.74
N LEU A 37 7.17 -1.73 -5.15
CA LEU A 37 5.77 -1.56 -5.53
C LEU A 37 5.45 -2.28 -6.84
N ALA A 38 6.32 -2.17 -7.84
CA ALA A 38 6.15 -2.90 -9.10
C ALA A 38 6.12 -4.42 -8.86
N ASP A 39 7.06 -4.94 -8.05
CA ASP A 39 7.09 -6.35 -7.67
C ASP A 39 5.81 -6.79 -6.94
N LEU A 40 5.31 -5.95 -6.03
CA LEU A 40 4.08 -6.22 -5.27
C LEU A 40 2.85 -6.27 -6.19
N VAL A 41 2.73 -5.30 -7.11
CA VAL A 41 1.66 -5.26 -8.12
C VAL A 41 1.71 -6.50 -9.00
N HIS A 42 2.88 -6.85 -9.54
CA HIS A 42 3.05 -8.06 -10.34
C HIS A 42 2.71 -9.35 -9.59
N HIS A 43 2.97 -9.42 -8.28
CA HIS A 43 2.63 -10.58 -7.48
C HIS A 43 1.12 -10.76 -7.28
N LEU A 44 0.39 -9.65 -7.21
CA LEU A 44 -1.06 -9.64 -6.97
C LEU A 44 -1.88 -9.64 -8.26
N ASP A 45 -1.25 -9.33 -9.40
CA ASP A 45 -1.86 -9.44 -10.73
C ASP A 45 -1.98 -10.92 -11.15
N GLY A 46 -3.14 -11.50 -10.82
CA GLY A 46 -3.54 -12.86 -11.17
C GLY A 46 -4.42 -12.94 -12.43
N GLY A 47 -4.58 -11.86 -13.19
CA GLY A 47 -5.39 -11.81 -14.42
C GLY A 47 -6.90 -11.63 -14.25
N GLU A 48 -7.42 -11.70 -13.02
CA GLU A 48 -8.86 -11.46 -12.71
C GLU A 48 -9.20 -9.97 -12.56
N ARG A 49 -8.20 -9.13 -12.32
CA ARG A 49 -8.36 -7.69 -12.01
C ARG A 49 -7.17 -6.93 -12.55
N ARG A 50 -7.40 -5.72 -13.05
CA ARG A 50 -6.36 -4.83 -13.56
C ARG A 50 -5.79 -4.03 -12.39
N ILE A 51 -4.49 -4.17 -12.14
CA ILE A 51 -3.77 -3.35 -11.17
C ILE A 51 -2.81 -2.44 -11.93
N SER A 52 -2.90 -1.13 -11.70
CA SER A 52 -2.02 -0.13 -12.31
C SER A 52 -1.13 0.54 -11.27
N LEU A 53 0.08 0.89 -11.69
CA LEU A 53 1.04 1.64 -10.88
C LEU A 53 1.54 2.84 -11.69
N GLU A 54 1.37 4.02 -11.14
CA GLU A 54 1.94 5.26 -11.63
C GLU A 54 2.88 5.84 -10.57
N VAL A 55 4.10 6.18 -10.97
CA VAL A 55 5.08 6.83 -10.10
C VAL A 55 5.60 8.09 -10.78
N THR A 56 5.56 9.20 -10.07
CA THR A 56 6.05 10.50 -10.52
C THR A 56 7.02 11.11 -9.52
N GLY A 57 8.09 11.75 -10.02
CA GLY A 57 9.15 12.31 -9.17
C GLY A 57 10.22 11.29 -8.81
N THR A 58 10.94 11.53 -7.71
CA THR A 58 12.04 10.66 -7.26
C THR A 58 12.04 10.56 -5.73
N GLU A 59 12.14 9.34 -5.21
CA GLU A 59 12.23 9.06 -3.79
C GLU A 59 13.53 9.67 -3.21
N ARG A 60 13.43 10.47 -2.14
CA ARG A 60 14.63 11.04 -1.47
C ARG A 60 15.21 10.14 -0.40
N ARG A 61 14.38 9.27 0.19
CA ARG A 61 14.75 8.30 1.22
C ARG A 61 13.74 7.14 1.23
N PRO A 62 14.13 5.94 1.68
CA PRO A 62 13.21 4.82 1.81
C PRO A 62 11.99 5.14 2.67
N LEU A 63 10.79 5.05 2.10
CA LEU A 63 9.53 5.25 2.83
C LEU A 63 8.76 3.93 3.00
N LEU A 64 9.25 3.05 3.90
CA LEU A 64 8.62 1.76 4.20
C LEU A 64 7.13 1.88 4.55
N VAL A 65 6.71 3.00 5.15
CA VAL A 65 5.30 3.23 5.48
C VAL A 65 4.40 3.32 4.24
N LEU A 66 4.90 3.86 3.12
CA LEU A 66 4.16 3.92 1.85
C LEU A 66 4.04 2.53 1.24
N TYR A 67 5.12 1.73 1.26
CA TYR A 67 5.04 0.33 0.85
C TYR A 67 3.95 -0.42 1.65
N ARG A 68 3.91 -0.22 2.97
CA ARG A 68 2.91 -0.85 3.84
C ARG A 68 1.50 -0.35 3.56
N ALA A 69 1.33 0.92 3.21
CA ALA A 69 0.05 1.48 2.79
C ALA A 69 -0.44 0.83 1.48
N VAL A 70 0.42 0.71 0.47
CA VAL A 70 0.08 0.02 -0.78
C VAL A 70 -0.27 -1.45 -0.52
N GLN A 71 0.55 -2.15 0.26
CA GLN A 71 0.31 -3.55 0.60
C GLN A 71 -1.05 -3.75 1.26
N GLU A 72 -1.39 -2.93 2.26
CA GLU A 72 -2.67 -3.01 2.96
C GLU A 72 -3.84 -2.64 2.03
N GLY A 73 -3.70 -1.56 1.25
CA GLY A 73 -4.72 -1.11 0.29
C GLY A 73 -5.01 -2.16 -0.77
N LEU A 74 -3.98 -2.67 -1.47
CA LEU A 74 -4.13 -3.74 -2.47
C LEU A 74 -4.68 -5.02 -1.86
N THR A 75 -4.25 -5.39 -0.65
CA THR A 75 -4.77 -6.57 0.05
C THR A 75 -6.26 -6.43 0.33
N ASN A 76 -6.69 -5.26 0.81
CA ASN A 76 -8.09 -4.99 1.13
C ASN A 76 -8.94 -5.00 -0.14
N ALA A 77 -8.48 -4.34 -1.21
CA ALA A 77 -9.13 -4.36 -2.50
C ALA A 77 -9.29 -5.80 -3.03
N CYS A 78 -8.19 -6.57 -3.11
CA CYS A 78 -8.21 -7.93 -3.64
C CYS A 78 -9.06 -8.92 -2.81
N ARG A 79 -9.16 -8.74 -1.49
CA ARG A 79 -9.86 -9.68 -0.61
C ARG A 79 -11.30 -9.33 -0.30
N HIS A 80 -11.64 -8.05 -0.31
CA HIS A 80 -12.90 -7.58 0.27
C HIS A 80 -13.76 -6.78 -0.70
N SER A 81 -13.17 -6.06 -1.65
CA SER A 81 -13.91 -5.10 -2.47
C SER A 81 -14.65 -5.73 -3.66
N GLY A 82 -14.16 -6.86 -4.19
CA GLY A 82 -14.62 -7.38 -5.47
C GLY A 82 -14.22 -6.52 -6.69
N ALA A 83 -13.30 -5.58 -6.51
CA ALA A 83 -12.85 -4.65 -7.54
C ALA A 83 -12.27 -5.38 -8.76
N THR A 84 -12.57 -4.79 -9.92
CA THR A 84 -12.02 -5.19 -11.23
C THR A 84 -10.85 -4.31 -11.64
N GLU A 85 -10.79 -3.10 -11.10
CA GLU A 85 -9.71 -2.14 -11.34
C GLU A 85 -9.20 -1.59 -10.01
N ILE A 86 -7.87 -1.59 -9.88
CA ILE A 86 -7.16 -1.05 -8.72
C ILE A 86 -6.03 -0.15 -9.24
N GLY A 87 -5.96 1.06 -8.72
CA GLY A 87 -4.96 2.07 -9.04
C GLY A 87 -4.03 2.30 -7.87
N VAL A 88 -2.73 2.41 -8.14
CA VAL A 88 -1.71 2.87 -7.19
C VAL A 88 -0.99 4.06 -7.84
N ALA A 89 -1.02 5.20 -7.17
CA ALA A 89 -0.33 6.41 -7.63
C ALA A 89 0.62 6.90 -6.54
N VAL A 90 1.89 7.09 -6.87
CA VAL A 90 2.90 7.68 -5.98
C VAL A 90 3.46 8.94 -6.63
N ALA A 91 3.49 10.03 -5.87
CA ALA A 91 4.07 11.29 -6.29
C ALA A 91 5.06 11.79 -5.24
N TYR A 92 6.27 12.10 -5.67
CA TYR A 92 7.30 12.72 -4.84
C TYR A 92 7.53 14.17 -5.29
N ASP A 93 7.59 15.09 -4.34
CA ASP A 93 7.90 16.50 -4.59
C ASP A 93 8.93 17.06 -3.60
N GLU A 94 8.98 18.38 -3.46
CA GLU A 94 9.94 19.07 -2.60
C GLU A 94 9.63 18.92 -1.11
N ASP A 95 8.36 18.68 -0.77
CA ASP A 95 7.80 18.70 0.58
C ASP A 95 7.66 17.28 1.14
N GLY A 96 7.41 16.29 0.27
CA GLY A 96 7.31 14.91 0.69
C GLY A 96 6.89 13.94 -0.41
N ALA A 97 6.25 12.88 0.04
CA ALA A 97 5.66 11.85 -0.80
C ALA A 97 4.14 11.79 -0.55
N ARG A 98 3.38 11.64 -1.62
CA ARG A 98 1.94 11.34 -1.60
C ARG A 98 1.70 10.00 -2.29
N LEU A 99 0.86 9.18 -1.67
CA LEU A 99 0.42 7.90 -2.18
C LEU A 99 -1.10 7.89 -2.21
N GLU A 100 -1.67 7.34 -3.27
CA GLU A 100 -3.08 6.99 -3.36
C GLU A 100 -3.24 5.54 -3.82
N VAL A 101 -4.14 4.81 -3.18
CA VAL A 101 -4.63 3.50 -3.63
C VAL A 101 -6.13 3.59 -3.83
N THR A 102 -6.60 3.34 -5.04
CA THR A 102 -8.01 3.41 -5.42
C THR A 102 -8.51 2.06 -5.90
N ASP A 103 -9.72 1.65 -5.52
CA ASP A 103 -10.40 0.51 -6.12
C ASP A 103 -11.83 0.87 -6.51
N ASN A 104 -12.38 0.19 -7.52
CA ASN A 104 -13.76 0.37 -8.00
C ASN A 104 -14.74 -0.67 -7.43
N GLY A 105 -14.43 -1.26 -6.28
CA GLY A 105 -15.25 -2.29 -5.65
C GLY A 105 -16.38 -1.72 -4.78
N ALA A 106 -16.96 -2.55 -3.93
CA ALA A 106 -18.13 -2.18 -3.11
C ALA A 106 -17.81 -1.36 -1.84
N GLY A 107 -16.55 -0.95 -1.66
CA GLY A 107 -16.07 -0.32 -0.43
C GLY A 107 -16.26 -1.17 0.82
N PHE A 108 -16.29 -0.54 1.99
CA PHE A 108 -16.36 -1.22 3.29
C PHE A 108 -17.78 -1.60 3.72
N GLY A 109 -18.82 -1.09 3.05
CA GLY A 109 -20.22 -1.45 3.36
C GLY A 109 -20.64 -1.18 4.81
N GLY A 110 -20.03 -0.18 5.47
CA GLY A 110 -20.27 0.13 6.89
C GLY A 110 -19.51 -0.76 7.89
N ALA A 111 -18.63 -1.64 7.44
CA ALA A 111 -17.71 -2.36 8.30
C ALA A 111 -16.71 -1.40 8.96
N GLU A 112 -16.38 -1.67 10.23
CA GLU A 112 -15.32 -0.93 10.92
C GLU A 112 -13.95 -1.20 10.29
N GLU A 113 -13.05 -0.23 10.41
CA GLU A 113 -11.66 -0.39 10.00
C GLU A 113 -11.02 -1.58 10.72
N GLY A 114 -10.47 -2.52 9.94
CA GLY A 114 -9.71 -3.64 10.49
C GLY A 114 -8.39 -3.20 11.12
N PHE A 115 -7.80 -4.09 11.93
CA PHE A 115 -6.52 -3.85 12.62
C PHE A 115 -5.37 -3.41 11.69
N GLY A 116 -5.42 -3.77 10.41
CA GLY A 116 -4.40 -3.37 9.44
C GLY A 116 -4.42 -1.88 9.10
N LEU A 117 -5.60 -1.30 8.90
CA LEU A 117 -5.77 0.14 8.67
C LEU A 117 -5.47 0.95 9.94
N ALA A 118 -5.91 0.47 11.11
CA ALA A 118 -5.56 1.09 12.39
C ALA A 118 -4.04 1.13 12.61
N GLY A 119 -3.35 0.00 12.38
CA GLY A 119 -1.89 -0.07 12.47
C GLY A 119 -1.18 0.75 11.39
N LEU A 120 -1.78 0.94 10.21
CA LEU A 120 -1.26 1.84 9.18
C LEU A 120 -1.33 3.31 9.62
N ARG A 121 -2.49 3.76 10.13
CA ARG A 121 -2.68 5.12 10.65
C ARG A 121 -1.63 5.47 11.70
N GLU A 122 -1.39 4.57 12.65
CA GLU A 122 -0.40 4.80 13.69
C GLU A 122 1.03 4.91 13.13
N ARG A 123 1.42 4.02 12.21
CA ARG A 123 2.75 4.08 11.57
C ARG A 123 2.95 5.35 10.74
N VAL A 124 1.92 5.80 10.02
CA VAL A 124 1.98 7.06 9.27
C VAL A 124 2.11 8.24 10.22
N ARG A 125 1.32 8.26 11.30
CA ARG A 125 1.42 9.29 12.34
C ARG A 125 2.82 9.35 12.96
N LEU A 126 3.42 8.19 13.26
CA LEU A 126 4.80 8.10 13.77
C LEU A 126 5.85 8.59 12.76
N ALA A 127 5.57 8.49 11.47
CA ALA A 127 6.39 9.04 10.40
C ALA A 127 6.14 10.55 10.15
N GLY A 128 5.29 11.21 10.94
CA GLY A 128 4.91 12.62 10.76
C GLY A 128 3.94 12.87 9.59
N GLY A 129 3.34 11.81 9.05
CA GLY A 129 2.46 11.87 7.89
C GLY A 129 0.97 11.94 8.24
N THR A 130 0.15 11.85 7.20
CA THR A 130 -1.31 11.85 7.26
C THR A 130 -1.91 10.68 6.47
N VAL A 131 -3.04 10.16 6.93
CA VAL A 131 -3.83 9.12 6.25
C VAL A 131 -5.28 9.58 6.17
N ASP A 132 -5.84 9.54 4.98
CA ASP A 132 -7.28 9.67 4.73
C ASP A 132 -7.79 8.40 4.05
N ILE A 133 -8.99 7.96 4.44
CA ILE A 133 -9.62 6.77 3.85
C ILE A 133 -11.06 7.13 3.57
N ARG A 134 -11.43 7.08 2.29
CA ARG A 134 -12.81 7.30 1.83
C ARG A 134 -13.30 6.01 1.22
N SER A 135 -14.44 5.52 1.69
CA SER A 135 -15.02 4.29 1.17
C SER A 135 -16.52 4.47 0.98
N SER A 136 -17.02 4.01 -0.15
CA SER A 136 -18.42 4.12 -0.56
C SER A 136 -18.82 2.89 -1.39
N ALA A 137 -20.07 2.82 -1.83
CA ALA A 137 -20.52 1.75 -2.72
C ALA A 137 -19.80 1.73 -4.08
N ASP A 138 -19.14 2.83 -4.46
CA ASP A 138 -18.42 2.98 -5.74
C ASP A 138 -16.91 2.72 -5.62
N GLY A 139 -16.41 2.39 -4.43
CA GLY A 139 -14.99 2.07 -4.24
C GLY A 139 -14.39 2.55 -2.94
N THR A 140 -13.08 2.34 -2.81
CA THR A 140 -12.26 2.87 -1.73
C THR A 140 -11.10 3.69 -2.27
N VAL A 141 -10.77 4.78 -1.58
CA VAL A 141 -9.59 5.61 -1.78
C VAL A 141 -8.84 5.67 -0.46
N LEU A 142 -7.60 5.18 -0.44
CA LEU A 142 -6.63 5.32 0.64
C LEU A 142 -5.58 6.34 0.20
N SER A 143 -5.53 7.50 0.86
CA SER A 143 -4.54 8.54 0.60
C SER A 143 -3.58 8.65 1.77
N VAL A 144 -2.28 8.68 1.49
CA VAL A 144 -1.20 8.81 2.49
C VAL A 144 -0.25 9.92 2.07
N GLY A 145 0.05 10.84 2.98
CA GLY A 145 1.08 11.87 2.79
C GLY A 145 2.18 11.75 3.84
N VAL A 146 3.44 11.81 3.44
CA VAL A 146 4.60 11.72 4.35
C VAL A 146 5.61 12.81 4.00
N PRO A 147 5.94 13.73 4.90
CA PRO A 147 6.95 14.76 4.66
C PRO A 147 8.38 14.16 4.67
N TRP A 148 9.34 14.90 4.11
CA TRP A 148 10.76 14.50 4.12
C TRP A 148 11.41 14.51 5.51
#